data_AF-A0A2G9TMW2-F1
#
_entry.id   AF-A0A2G9TMW2-F1
#
_cell.length_a   1.000
_cell.length_b   1.000
_cell.length_c   1.000
_cell.angle_alpha   90.00
_cell.angle_beta   90.00
_cell.angle_gamma   90.00
#
_symmetry.space_group_name_H-M   'P 1'
#
loop_
_entity.id
_entity.type
_entity.pdbx_description
1 polymer ?
#
loop_
_entity_poly.entity_id
_entity_poly.type
_entity_poly.pdbx_seq_one_letter_code
_entity_poly.pdbx_strand_id
1 'polypeptide(L)'
;MMLPLLLVAVVSTAVIAQCPLGTISHPEFGRCYKFVNDRQPFYLAEESCQAIGGHLVSVENGFENAMLAETSSSQNINGPFFIGYNRMLTNDWSWIDGYNASTFTSWGT
;
A
#
# COMPACT_ATOMS: atom_id res chain seq x y z
N MET A 1 -46.41 -31.91 -16.44
CA MET A 1 -45.77 -31.26 -15.28
C MET A 1 -44.28 -31.52 -15.34
N MET A 2 -43.48 -30.53 -15.75
CA MET A 2 -42.03 -30.57 -15.67
C MET A 2 -41.58 -29.13 -15.42
N LEU A 3 -41.07 -28.87 -14.22
CA LEU A 3 -40.55 -27.58 -13.80
C LEU A 3 -39.08 -27.53 -14.23
N PRO A 4 -38.63 -26.59 -15.09
CA PRO A 4 -37.21 -26.49 -15.37
C PRO A 4 -36.55 -25.87 -14.14
N LEU A 5 -35.68 -26.65 -13.50
CA LEU A 5 -34.74 -26.16 -12.50
C LEU A 5 -33.87 -25.07 -13.16
N LEU A 6 -34.22 -23.82 -12.92
CA LEU A 6 -33.32 -22.70 -13.10
C LEU A 6 -32.16 -22.90 -12.12
N LEU A 7 -31.09 -23.53 -12.62
CA LEU A 7 -29.74 -23.44 -12.05
C LEU A 7 -29.34 -21.97 -12.11
N VAL A 8 -29.75 -21.19 -11.11
CA VAL A 8 -29.06 -19.94 -10.80
C VAL A 8 -27.70 -20.38 -10.28
N ALA A 9 -26.73 -20.48 -11.18
CA ALA A 9 -25.34 -20.56 -10.78
C ALA A 9 -25.10 -19.33 -9.91
N VAL A 10 -24.97 -19.55 -8.59
CA VAL A 10 -24.43 -18.55 -7.69
C VAL A 10 -22.98 -18.40 -8.15
N VAL A 11 -22.75 -17.50 -9.10
CA VAL A 11 -21.42 -17.04 -9.44
C VAL A 11 -21.01 -16.28 -8.20
N SER A 12 -20.48 -17.00 -7.20
CA SER A 12 -19.69 -16.41 -6.14
C SER A 12 -18.52 -15.76 -6.86
N THR A 13 -18.69 -14.49 -7.22
CA THR A 13 -17.58 -13.63 -7.58
C THR A 13 -16.76 -13.56 -6.30
N ALA A 14 -15.81 -14.47 -6.14
CA ALA A 14 -14.72 -14.28 -5.23
C ALA A 14 -14.20 -12.87 -5.58
N VAL A 15 -14.40 -11.92 -4.68
CA VAL A 15 -13.85 -10.59 -4.81
C VAL A 15 -12.36 -10.81 -4.62
N ILE A 16 -11.67 -11.21 -5.70
CA ILE A 16 -10.22 -11.15 -5.76
C ILE A 16 -9.94 -9.69 -5.47
N ALA A 17 -9.22 -9.41 -4.38
CA ALA A 17 -8.83 -8.06 -4.00
C ALA A 17 -8.04 -7.46 -5.18
N GLN A 18 -8.74 -6.83 -6.11
CA GLN A 18 -8.18 -6.30 -7.33
C GLN A 18 -7.58 -4.95 -6.96
N CYS A 19 -6.27 -4.83 -7.14
CA CYS A 19 -5.57 -3.60 -6.83
C CYS A 19 -6.10 -2.41 -7.66
N PRO A 20 -6.16 -1.20 -7.09
CA PRO A 20 -6.50 0.01 -7.83
C PRO A 20 -5.62 0.19 -9.07
N LEU A 21 -6.14 0.83 -10.11
CA LEU A 21 -5.39 1.07 -11.35
C LEU A 21 -4.10 1.86 -11.09
N GLY A 22 -3.01 1.42 -11.72
CA GLY A 22 -1.70 2.06 -11.56
C GLY A 22 -1.04 1.79 -10.21
N THR A 23 -1.39 0.67 -9.57
CA THR A 23 -0.71 0.11 -8.39
C THR A 23 -0.22 -1.31 -8.68
N ILE A 24 0.79 -1.76 -7.93
CA ILE A 24 1.43 -3.08 -8.06
C ILE A 24 0.97 -3.94 -6.87
N SER A 25 0.50 -5.15 -7.16
CA SER A 25 0.10 -6.11 -6.12
C SER A 25 1.32 -6.85 -5.58
N HIS A 26 1.42 -6.93 -4.25
CA HIS A 26 2.32 -7.84 -3.55
C HIS A 26 1.51 -8.73 -2.60
N PRO A 27 1.05 -9.90 -3.08
CA PRO A 27 0.21 -10.82 -2.32
C PRO A 27 0.82 -11.30 -1.00
N GLU A 28 2.15 -11.37 -0.92
CA GLU A 28 2.91 -11.72 0.28
C GLU A 28 2.66 -10.76 1.47
N PHE A 29 2.26 -9.52 1.18
CA PHE A 29 1.85 -8.52 2.19
C PHE A 29 0.34 -8.27 2.18
N GLY A 30 -0.41 -8.86 1.23
CA GLY A 30 -1.85 -8.62 1.07
C GLY A 30 -2.19 -7.17 0.72
N ARG A 31 -1.27 -6.44 0.06
CA ARG A 31 -1.35 -5.00 -0.18
C ARG A 31 -1.03 -4.64 -1.63
N CYS A 32 -1.44 -3.43 -2.02
CA CYS A 32 -1.13 -2.83 -3.30
C CYS A 32 -0.30 -1.55 -3.08
N TYR A 33 0.69 -1.31 -3.94
CA TYR A 33 1.67 -0.24 -3.77
C TYR A 33 1.68 0.66 -4.99
N LYS A 34 1.79 1.98 -4.76
CA LYS A 34 2.04 2.96 -5.81
C LYS A 34 3.35 3.65 -5.52
N PHE A 35 4.27 3.58 -6.47
CA PHE A 35 5.53 4.30 -6.40
C PHE A 35 5.39 5.60 -7.18
N VAL A 36 5.67 6.72 -6.52
CA VAL A 36 5.44 8.07 -7.04
C VAL A 36 6.78 8.80 -7.07
N ASN A 37 7.15 9.35 -8.24
CA ASN A 37 8.39 10.10 -8.42
C ASN A 37 8.19 11.64 -8.36
N ASP A 38 6.94 12.07 -8.21
CA ASP A 38 6.59 13.48 -8.16
C ASP A 38 7.07 14.10 -6.84
N ARG A 39 7.90 15.14 -6.95
CA ARG A 39 8.40 15.85 -5.77
C ARG A 39 7.31 16.73 -5.18
N GLN A 40 6.88 16.41 -3.97
CA GLN A 40 5.85 17.14 -3.25
C GLN A 40 6.22 17.25 -1.76
N PRO A 41 5.74 18.27 -1.02
CA PRO A 41 5.74 18.25 0.44
C PRO A 41 5.05 17.01 0.99
N PHE A 42 5.48 16.52 2.15
CA PHE A 42 4.95 15.30 2.79
C PHE A 42 3.42 15.26 2.84
N TYR A 43 2.77 16.35 3.26
CA TYR A 43 1.31 16.39 3.42
C TYR A 43 0.56 16.25 2.07
N LEU A 44 1.12 16.79 0.98
CA LEU A 44 0.55 16.63 -0.36
C LEU A 44 0.78 15.21 -0.90
N ALA A 45 1.90 14.58 -0.53
CA ALA A 45 2.15 13.17 -0.88
C ALA A 45 1.12 12.26 -0.18
N GLU A 46 0.84 12.49 1.12
CA GLU A 46 -0.22 11.79 1.84
C GLU A 46 -1.60 12.03 1.22
N GLU A 47 -1.98 13.28 0.93
CA GLU A 47 -3.25 13.60 0.28
C GLU A 47 -3.39 12.90 -1.08
N SER A 48 -2.31 12.83 -1.86
CA SER A 48 -2.27 12.11 -3.14
C SER A 48 -2.48 10.59 -2.96
N CYS A 49 -1.94 9.99 -1.90
CA CYS A 49 -2.19 8.60 -1.56
C CYS A 49 -3.63 8.37 -1.08
N GLN A 50 -4.19 9.27 -0.27
CA GLN A 50 -5.58 9.23 0.18
C GLN A 50 -6.57 9.34 -0.98
N ALA A 51 -6.28 10.15 -1.99
CA ALA A 51 -7.11 10.33 -3.18
C ALA A 51 -7.33 9.03 -3.99
N ILE A 52 -6.47 8.02 -3.83
CA ILE A 52 -6.61 6.70 -4.46
C ILE A 52 -7.03 5.60 -3.47
N GLY A 53 -7.48 5.98 -2.26
CA GLY A 53 -7.92 5.06 -1.22
C GLY A 53 -6.78 4.37 -0.46
N GLY A 54 -5.57 4.94 -0.49
CA GLY A 54 -4.40 4.46 0.25
C GLY A 54 -3.83 5.51 1.20
N HIS A 55 -2.61 5.26 1.67
CA HIS A 55 -1.83 6.15 2.53
C HIS A 55 -0.35 6.07 2.14
N LEU A 56 0.47 7.02 2.58
CA LEU A 56 1.93 6.80 2.58
C LEU A 56 2.24 5.51 3.34
N VAL A 57 3.10 4.69 2.73
CA VAL A 57 3.27 3.29 3.15
C VAL A 57 3.75 3.16 4.58
N SER A 58 3.07 2.31 5.35
CA SER A 58 3.57 1.73 6.59
C SER A 58 4.41 0.49 6.30
N VAL A 59 5.53 0.33 7.00
CA VAL A 59 6.46 -0.79 6.75
C VAL A 59 6.40 -1.79 7.91
N GLU A 60 5.93 -2.99 7.61
CA GLU A 60 5.71 -4.08 8.55
C GLU A 60 7.01 -4.75 8.96
N ASN A 61 7.93 -4.99 8.03
CA ASN A 61 9.14 -5.76 8.32
C ASN A 61 10.26 -5.50 7.30
N GLY A 62 11.41 -6.14 7.55
CA GLY A 62 12.59 -6.02 6.69
C GLY A 62 12.39 -6.57 5.27
N PHE A 63 11.51 -7.57 5.08
CA PHE A 63 11.20 -8.09 3.75
C PHE A 63 10.39 -7.08 2.94
N GLU A 64 9.39 -6.44 3.55
CA GLU A 64 8.64 -5.36 2.90
C GLU A 64 9.56 -4.18 2.57
N ASN A 65 10.44 -3.79 3.51
CA ASN A 65 11.41 -2.74 3.27
C ASN A 65 12.32 -3.02 2.06
N ALA A 66 12.82 -4.26 1.95
CA ALA A 66 13.64 -4.68 0.82
C ALA A 66 12.84 -4.68 -0.51
N MET A 67 11.60 -5.19 -0.48
CA MET A 67 10.71 -5.18 -1.63
C MET A 67 10.42 -3.76 -2.12
N LEU A 68 10.17 -2.81 -1.22
CA LEU A 68 9.94 -1.40 -1.57
C LEU A 68 11.15 -0.79 -2.29
N ALA A 69 12.37 -1.09 -1.81
CA ALA A 69 13.60 -0.63 -2.43
C ALA A 69 13.83 -1.26 -3.82
N GLU A 70 13.62 -2.57 -3.97
CA GLU A 70 13.76 -3.26 -5.25
C GLU A 70 12.73 -2.79 -6.28
N THR A 71 11.47 -2.70 -5.86
CA THR A 71 10.38 -2.31 -6.76
C THR A 71 10.51 -0.85 -7.20
N SER A 72 10.85 0.07 -6.30
CA SER A 72 11.12 1.48 -6.67
C SER A 72 12.25 1.61 -7.69
N SER A 73 13.35 0.88 -7.49
CA SER A 73 14.47 0.82 -8.44
C SER A 73 14.02 0.30 -9.82
N SER A 74 13.21 -0.76 -9.87
CA SER A 74 12.64 -1.28 -11.12
C SER A 74 11.72 -0.29 -11.85
N GLN A 75 11.09 0.63 -11.10
CA GLN A 75 10.29 1.74 -11.63
C GLN A 75 11.14 2.96 -12.02
N ASN A 76 12.48 2.86 -12.01
CA ASN A 76 13.43 3.95 -12.23
C ASN A 76 13.31 5.10 -11.21
N ILE A 77 12.81 4.80 -10.01
CA ILE A 77 12.72 5.76 -8.90
C ILE A 77 13.94 5.52 -8.02
N ASN A 78 15.04 6.12 -8.43
CA ASN A 78 16.34 5.99 -7.78
C ASN A 78 16.59 7.20 -6.87
N GLY A 79 16.23 7.08 -5.60
CA GLY A 79 16.41 8.15 -4.62
C GLY A 79 15.48 8.02 -3.41
N PRO A 80 15.60 8.93 -2.42
CA PRO A 80 14.71 8.93 -1.27
C PRO A 80 13.28 9.28 -1.69
N PHE A 81 12.32 8.56 -1.13
CA PHE A 81 10.89 8.81 -1.27
C PHE A 81 10.24 8.83 0.12
N PHE A 82 9.07 9.46 0.23
CA PHE A 82 8.34 9.50 1.49
C PHE A 82 7.72 8.13 1.82
N ILE A 83 7.76 7.79 3.11
CA ILE A 83 6.98 6.72 3.73
C ILE A 83 6.14 7.34 4.86
N GLY A 84 5.19 6.60 5.43
CA GLY A 84 4.22 7.12 6.39
C GLY A 84 4.75 7.39 7.80
N TYR A 85 5.99 7.05 8.13
CA TYR A 85 6.52 7.15 9.49
C TYR A 85 6.87 8.60 9.85
N ASN A 86 6.21 9.15 10.86
CA ASN A 86 6.32 10.57 11.19
C ASN A 86 6.02 10.87 12.68
N ARG A 87 6.27 12.12 13.09
CA ARG A 87 5.94 12.69 14.42
C ARG A 87 5.10 13.97 14.31
N MET A 88 4.27 14.07 13.27
CA MET A 88 3.48 15.28 13.03
C MET A 88 2.14 15.24 13.75
N LEU A 89 1.52 14.06 13.85
CA LEU A 89 0.24 13.88 14.55
C LEU A 89 0.42 13.65 16.05
N THR A 90 1.53 13.03 16.44
CA THR A 90 1.85 12.74 17.83
C THR A 90 3.29 13.17 18.11
N ASN A 91 3.63 13.40 19.39
CA ASN A 91 5.01 13.66 19.79
C ASN A 91 5.91 12.43 19.61
N ASP A 92 5.35 11.25 19.31
CA ASP A 92 6.06 9.99 19.13
C ASP A 92 6.06 9.55 17.66
N TRP A 93 7.00 8.68 17.30
CA TRP A 93 7.05 8.13 15.96
C TRP A 93 5.88 7.18 15.73
N SER A 94 5.10 7.44 14.68
CA SER A 94 3.89 6.69 14.35
C SER A 94 3.67 6.68 12.84
N TRP A 95 2.94 5.67 12.36
CA TRP A 95 2.52 5.59 10.97
C TRP A 95 1.28 6.45 10.75
N ILE A 96 1.25 7.23 9.65
CA ILE A 96 0.15 8.17 9.36
C ILE A 96 -1.20 7.49 9.09
N ASP A 97 -1.17 6.23 8.64
CA ASP A 97 -2.34 5.38 8.44
C ASP A 97 -2.88 4.76 9.74
N GLY A 98 -2.25 5.06 10.88
CA GLY A 98 -2.58 4.49 12.19
C GLY A 98 -2.12 3.05 12.37
N TYR A 99 -1.32 2.50 11.45
CA TYR A 99 -0.77 1.17 11.58
C TYR A 99 0.11 1.07 12.84
N ASN A 100 -0.13 0.05 13.66
CA ASN A 100 0.56 -0.12 14.94
C ASN A 100 0.94 -1.59 15.23
N ALA A 101 0.82 -2.47 14.22
CA ALA A 101 1.10 -3.89 14.38
C ALA A 101 2.60 -4.24 14.27
N SER A 102 3.45 -3.30 13.83
CA SER A 102 4.90 -3.48 13.73
C SER A 102 5.70 -2.46 14.53
N THR A 103 6.82 -2.91 15.08
CA THR A 103 7.87 -2.10 15.70
C THR A 103 9.12 -1.96 14.81
N PHE A 104 9.03 -2.38 13.55
CA PHE A 104 10.15 -2.35 12.61
C PHE A 104 10.60 -0.91 12.32
N THR A 105 11.91 -0.69 12.37
CA THR A 105 12.56 0.55 11.93
C THR A 105 13.88 0.23 11.24
N SER A 106 14.19 0.92 10.15
CA SER A 106 15.48 0.84 9.45
C SER A 106 16.02 2.25 9.19
N TRP A 107 16.67 2.81 10.21
CA TRP A 107 17.22 4.17 10.15
C TRP A 107 18.47 4.21 9.26
N GLY A 108 18.57 5.24 8.40
CA GLY A 108 19.78 5.53 7.65
C GLY A 108 20.91 6.01 8.55
N THR A 109 22.15 5.78 8.12
CA THR A 109 23.39 6.24 8.77
C THR A 109 23.94 7.49 8.13
#